data_AF-A0A377PJW1-F1
#
_entry.id   AF-A0A377PJW1-F1
#
_cell.length_a   1.000
_cell.length_b   1.000
_cell.length_c   1.000
_cell.angle_alpha   90.00
_cell.angle_beta   90.00
_cell.angle_gamma   90.00
#
_symmetry.space_group_name_H-M   'P 1'
#
loop_
_entity.id
_entity.type
_entity.pdbx_description
1 polymer ?
#
loop_
_entity_poly.entity_id
_entity_poly.type
_entity_poly.pdbx_seq_one_letter_code
_entity_poly.pdbx_strand_id
1 'polypeptide(L)'
;MIKKSGKTLTTIYISHGDPDFYFGLQTLAAAYPQAKIVATQPTVDHIKATQNAKLQYWGPLMKDQAPTKIITPEVLQGNEITLEGQKLIIEDLDSASPDRTYVWIPSLKAVVGGVLVSANQHIWTGRYPNEGLT
;
A
#
# COMPACT_ATOMS: atom_id res chain seq x y z
N MET A 1 3.89 11.63 -15.95
CA MET A 1 3.06 10.59 -16.61
C MET A 1 1.57 10.73 -16.31
N ILE A 2 1.12 10.95 -15.06
CA ILE A 2 -0.32 11.15 -14.77
C ILE A 2 -0.85 12.51 -15.27
N LYS A 3 -0.23 13.64 -14.89
CA LYS A 3 -0.66 14.97 -15.38
C LYS A 3 -0.70 15.12 -16.92
N LYS A 4 0.11 14.33 -17.63
CA LYS A 4 0.20 14.37 -19.10
C LYS A 4 -0.88 13.51 -19.78
N SER A 5 -1.58 12.63 -19.07
CA SER A 5 -2.57 11.71 -19.66
C SER A 5 -3.93 12.37 -19.88
N GLY A 6 -4.19 13.54 -19.29
CA GLY A 6 -5.51 14.18 -19.29
C GLY A 6 -6.56 13.46 -18.43
N LYS A 7 -6.19 12.38 -17.72
CA LYS A 7 -7.08 11.65 -16.81
C LYS A 7 -7.03 12.24 -15.41
N THR A 8 -8.14 12.11 -14.68
CA THR A 8 -8.24 12.48 -13.27
C THR A 8 -7.82 11.31 -12.38
N LEU A 9 -6.85 11.53 -11.49
CA LEU A 9 -6.51 10.57 -10.44
C LEU A 9 -7.57 10.64 -9.34
N THR A 10 -8.34 9.56 -9.15
CA THR A 10 -9.44 9.50 -8.17
C THR A 10 -9.08 8.74 -6.91
N THR A 11 -8.23 7.70 -7.03
CA THR A 11 -7.88 6.80 -5.92
C THR A 11 -6.41 6.39 -6.01
N ILE A 12 -5.74 6.40 -4.87
CA ILE A 12 -4.40 5.85 -4.65
C ILE A 12 -4.56 4.69 -3.67
N TYR A 13 -4.32 3.47 -4.13
CA TYR A 13 -4.38 2.27 -3.30
C TYR A 13 -2.98 1.89 -2.80
N ILE A 14 -2.86 1.61 -1.51
CA ILE A 14 -1.61 1.20 -0.87
C ILE A 14 -1.71 -0.29 -0.51
N SER A 15 -0.93 -1.12 -1.21
CA SER A 15 -1.01 -2.58 -1.12
C SER A 15 -0.22 -3.19 0.04
N HIS A 16 0.71 -2.44 0.63
CA HIS A 16 1.56 -2.89 1.72
C HIS A 16 2.05 -1.73 2.60
N GLY A 17 2.44 -2.01 3.84
CA GLY A 17 2.76 -1.01 4.84
C GLY A 17 4.26 -0.73 5.05
N ASP A 18 5.12 -1.10 4.10
CA ASP A 18 6.53 -0.72 4.10
C ASP A 18 6.78 0.69 3.54
N PRO A 19 7.84 1.40 3.99
CA PRO A 19 8.04 2.83 3.70
C PRO A 19 8.01 3.20 2.22
N ASP A 20 8.56 2.34 1.36
CA ASP A 20 8.59 2.49 -0.09
C ASP A 20 7.20 2.51 -0.74
N PHE A 21 6.16 2.00 -0.05
CA PHE A 21 4.78 2.05 -0.52
C PHE A 21 4.03 3.32 -0.13
N TYR A 22 4.37 3.99 0.98
CA TYR A 22 3.55 5.08 1.52
C TYR A 22 4.29 6.38 1.91
N PHE A 23 5.62 6.39 2.02
CA PHE A 23 6.36 7.62 2.38
C PHE A 23 6.20 8.71 1.31
N GLY A 24 6.03 8.34 0.05
CA GLY A 24 5.78 9.29 -1.05
C GLY A 24 4.39 9.95 -1.03
N LEU A 25 3.48 9.53 -0.14
CA LEU A 25 2.09 10.01 -0.13
C LEU A 25 1.97 11.51 0.13
N GLN A 26 2.87 12.12 0.90
CA GLN A 26 2.83 13.57 1.14
C GLN A 26 2.86 14.35 -0.17
N THR A 27 3.78 14.00 -1.08
CA THR A 27 3.93 14.62 -2.38
C THR A 27 2.71 14.35 -3.27
N LEU A 28 2.18 13.12 -3.23
CA LEU A 28 1.01 12.73 -4.03
C LEU A 28 -0.26 13.43 -3.56
N ALA A 29 -0.49 13.52 -2.26
CA ALA A 29 -1.64 14.22 -1.67
C ALA A 29 -1.61 15.72 -2.03
N ALA A 30 -0.44 16.35 -1.99
CA ALA A 30 -0.27 17.75 -2.41
C ALA A 30 -0.53 17.93 -3.92
N ALA A 31 -0.10 16.98 -4.75
CA ALA A 31 -0.25 17.05 -6.20
C ALA A 31 -1.67 16.70 -6.69
N TYR A 32 -2.41 15.88 -5.94
CA TYR A 32 -3.73 15.36 -6.28
C TYR A 32 -4.67 15.38 -5.06
N PRO A 33 -5.05 16.56 -4.55
CA PRO A 33 -5.82 16.68 -3.30
C PRO A 33 -7.22 16.07 -3.37
N GLN A 34 -7.73 15.78 -4.56
CA GLN A 34 -9.02 15.12 -4.78
C GLN A 34 -8.94 13.60 -4.77
N ALA A 35 -7.73 13.03 -4.84
CA ALA A 35 -7.55 11.59 -4.87
C ALA A 35 -7.71 11.01 -3.45
N LYS A 36 -8.55 9.99 -3.30
CA LYS A 36 -8.67 9.24 -2.05
C LYS A 36 -7.44 8.36 -1.88
N ILE A 37 -6.85 8.35 -0.69
CA ILE A 37 -5.74 7.47 -0.36
C ILE A 37 -6.30 6.37 0.53
N VAL A 38 -6.31 5.13 0.03
CA VAL A 38 -6.98 4.01 0.69
C VAL A 38 -6.06 2.80 0.80
N ALA A 39 -6.30 2.00 1.84
CA ALA A 39 -5.68 0.70 2.03
C ALA A 39 -6.65 -0.25 2.75
N THR A 40 -6.38 -1.54 2.74
CA THR A 40 -7.15 -2.51 3.54
C THR A 40 -6.92 -2.30 5.03
N GLN A 41 -7.89 -2.70 5.86
CA GLN A 41 -7.79 -2.56 7.32
C GLN A 41 -6.48 -3.14 7.89
N PRO A 42 -6.04 -4.37 7.54
CA PRO A 42 -4.78 -4.91 8.06
C PRO A 42 -3.56 -4.07 7.67
N THR A 43 -3.55 -3.52 6.44
CA THR A 43 -2.47 -2.64 5.97
C THR A 43 -2.44 -1.33 6.75
N VAL A 44 -3.61 -0.70 6.99
CA VAL A 44 -3.71 0.52 7.79
C VAL A 44 -3.22 0.28 9.21
N ASP A 45 -3.59 -0.84 9.82
CA ASP A 45 -3.18 -1.18 11.18
C ASP A 45 -1.67 -1.44 11.26
N HIS A 46 -1.11 -2.15 10.28
CA HIS A 46 0.34 -2.35 10.19
C HIS A 46 1.11 -1.03 10.05
N ILE A 47 0.63 -0.10 9.21
CA ILE A 47 1.22 1.24 9.06
C ILE A 47 1.16 1.98 10.39
N LYS A 48 -0.02 2.05 11.03
CA LYS A 48 -0.18 2.75 12.32
C LYS A 48 0.76 2.20 13.39
N ALA A 49 0.92 0.88 13.45
CA ALA A 49 1.79 0.22 14.42
C ALA A 49 3.29 0.49 14.19
N THR A 50 3.72 0.65 12.93
CA THR A 50 5.15 0.65 12.58
C THR A 50 5.70 1.99 12.08
N GLN A 51 4.84 2.95 11.69
CA GLN A 51 5.26 4.17 10.99
C GLN A 51 6.27 5.03 11.77
N ASN A 52 6.12 5.13 13.10
CA ASN A 52 7.02 5.97 13.91
C ASN A 52 8.43 5.39 13.95
N ALA A 53 8.55 4.09 14.23
CA ALA A 53 9.83 3.39 14.23
C ALA A 53 10.48 3.41 12.84
N LYS A 54 9.69 3.19 11.79
CA LYS A 54 10.14 3.30 10.39
C LYS A 54 10.65 4.70 10.06
N LEU A 55 9.94 5.76 10.46
CA LEU A 55 10.38 7.14 10.21
C LEU A 55 11.66 7.48 10.98
N GLN A 56 11.80 7.05 12.23
CA GLN A 56 13.02 7.24 13.02
C GLN A 56 14.24 6.57 12.37
N TYR A 57 14.05 5.37 11.82
CA TYR A 57 15.13 4.63 11.17
C TYR A 57 15.47 5.19 9.78
N TRP A 58 14.47 5.35 8.91
CA TRP A 58 14.66 5.72 7.51
C TRP A 58 14.85 7.22 7.28
N GLY A 59 14.23 8.06 8.12
CA GLY A 59 14.26 9.52 7.97
C GLY A 59 15.69 10.09 7.82
N PRO A 60 16.63 9.77 8.73
CA PRO A 60 18.01 10.23 8.62
C PRO A 60 18.74 9.75 7.35
N LEU A 61 18.42 8.55 6.87
CA LEU A 61 19.04 7.98 5.67
C LEU A 61 18.53 8.64 4.38
N MET A 62 17.27 9.05 4.37
CA MET A 62 16.62 9.70 3.24
C MET A 62 16.97 11.19 3.12
N LYS A 63 17.58 11.81 4.15
CA LYS A 63 17.91 13.24 4.18
C LYS A 63 16.69 14.09 3.80
N ASP A 64 16.83 14.98 2.82
CA ASP A 64 15.77 15.89 2.36
C ASP A 64 14.64 15.18 1.59
N GLN A 65 14.77 13.88 1.31
CA GLN A 65 13.74 13.08 0.65
C GLN A 65 12.76 12.42 1.63
N ALA A 66 13.03 12.48 2.94
CA ALA A 66 12.12 11.96 3.95
C ALA A 66 10.79 12.74 3.97
N PRO A 67 9.63 12.09 4.17
CA PRO A 67 8.40 12.81 4.38
C PRO A 67 8.48 13.62 5.69
N THR A 68 8.06 14.88 5.65
CA THR A 68 7.94 15.70 6.87
C THR A 68 6.69 15.30 7.68
N LYS A 69 5.74 14.61 7.03
CA LYS A 69 4.55 14.04 7.66
C LYS A 69 4.19 12.72 6.99
N ILE A 70 3.96 11.70 7.81
CA ILE A 70 3.35 10.45 7.35
C ILE A 70 1.85 10.66 7.11
N ILE A 71 1.39 10.25 5.94
CA ILE A 71 -0.04 10.14 5.62
C ILE A 71 -0.44 8.68 5.79
N THR A 72 -1.29 8.42 6.80
CA THR A 72 -1.94 7.12 6.98
C THR A 72 -3.14 7.01 6.02
N PRO A 73 -3.24 5.95 5.19
CA PRO A 73 -4.40 5.75 4.31
C PRO A 73 -5.72 5.60 5.07
N GLU A 74 -6.82 5.96 4.41
CA GLU A 74 -8.17 5.63 4.87
C GLU A 74 -8.44 4.12 4.69
N VAL A 75 -9.28 3.56 5.55
CA VAL A 75 -9.69 2.16 5.43
C VAL A 75 -10.67 2.01 4.27
N LEU A 76 -10.29 1.20 3.29
CA LEU A 76 -11.17 0.77 2.22
C LEU A 76 -12.30 -0.09 2.79
N GLN A 77 -13.54 0.25 2.44
CA GLN A 77 -14.70 -0.56 2.80
C GLN A 77 -14.80 -1.75 1.85
N GLY A 78 -14.79 -2.96 2.41
CA GLY A 78 -14.71 -4.19 1.62
C GLY A 78 -13.35 -4.37 0.96
N ASN A 79 -13.33 -5.08 -0.16
CA ASN A 79 -12.11 -5.44 -0.89
C ASN A 79 -12.19 -5.07 -2.38
N GLU A 80 -13.04 -4.13 -2.77
CA GLU A 80 -13.22 -3.75 -4.17
C GLU A 80 -13.04 -2.24 -4.36
N ILE A 81 -12.36 -1.87 -5.46
CA ILE A 81 -12.34 -0.51 -5.99
C ILE A 81 -13.03 -0.54 -7.35
N THR A 82 -14.06 0.31 -7.53
CA THR A 82 -14.71 0.50 -8.82
C THR A 82 -14.04 1.65 -9.57
N LEU A 83 -13.55 1.38 -10.78
CA LEU A 83 -12.93 2.35 -11.67
C LEU A 83 -13.58 2.27 -13.05
N GLU A 84 -14.25 3.34 -13.49
CA GLU A 84 -14.89 3.40 -14.82
C GLU A 84 -15.84 2.20 -15.10
N GLY A 85 -16.57 1.76 -14.06
CA GLY A 85 -17.47 0.60 -14.12
C GLY A 85 -16.78 -0.77 -14.09
N GLN A 86 -15.45 -0.81 -14.01
CA GLN A 86 -14.66 -2.03 -13.86
C GLN A 86 -14.29 -2.26 -12.40
N LYS A 87 -14.21 -3.53 -12.00
CA LYS A 87 -13.80 -3.93 -10.66
C LYS A 87 -12.30 -4.17 -10.59
N LEU A 88 -11.67 -3.61 -9.57
CA LEU A 88 -10.34 -3.96 -9.10
C LEU A 88 -10.52 -4.64 -7.74
N ILE A 89 -10.21 -5.93 -7.64
CA ILE A 89 -10.47 -6.74 -6.45
C ILE A 89 -9.16 -6.89 -5.69
N ILE A 90 -9.16 -6.53 -4.42
CA ILE A 90 -8.06 -6.75 -3.50
C ILE A 90 -8.21 -8.16 -2.93
N GLU A 91 -7.15 -8.95 -3.05
CA GLU A 91 -7.11 -10.36 -2.65
C GLU A 91 -6.05 -10.59 -1.56
N ASP A 92 -6.03 -11.81 -1.03
CA ASP A 92 -5.12 -12.32 0.02
C ASP A 92 -5.39 -11.81 1.46
N LEU A 93 -6.61 -11.29 1.71
CA LEU A 93 -7.02 -10.78 3.02
C LEU A 93 -7.20 -11.86 4.11
N ASP A 94 -7.39 -13.12 3.73
CA ASP A 94 -7.55 -14.24 4.65
C ASP A 94 -6.25 -15.06 4.83
N SER A 95 -5.13 -14.53 4.35
CA SER A 95 -3.83 -15.21 4.40
C SER A 95 -3.16 -15.10 5.78
N ALA A 96 -2.03 -15.80 5.94
CA ALA A 96 -1.21 -15.66 7.14
C ALA A 96 -0.52 -14.28 7.26
N SER A 97 -0.60 -13.43 6.24
CA SER A 97 -0.03 -12.08 6.23
C SER A 97 -0.99 -11.11 5.52
N PRO A 98 -2.16 -10.83 6.15
CA PRO A 98 -3.25 -10.10 5.52
C PRO A 98 -2.96 -8.60 5.28
N ASP A 99 -1.82 -8.11 5.77
CA ASP A 99 -1.25 -6.79 5.50
C ASP A 99 -0.46 -6.72 4.17
N ARG A 100 -0.42 -7.83 3.42
CA ARG A 100 0.22 -7.96 2.11
C ARG A 100 -0.85 -8.40 1.13
N THR A 101 -1.11 -7.58 0.12
CA THR A 101 -2.20 -7.83 -0.83
C THR A 101 -1.75 -7.65 -2.26
N TYR A 102 -2.51 -8.23 -3.18
CA TYR A 102 -2.41 -7.97 -4.61
C TYR A 102 -3.78 -7.55 -5.17
N VAL A 103 -3.77 -6.97 -6.37
CA VAL A 103 -5.01 -6.57 -7.05
C VAL A 103 -5.26 -7.50 -8.24
N TRP A 104 -6.41 -8.16 -8.25
CA TRP A 104 -6.95 -8.90 -9.37
C TRP A 104 -7.85 -8.00 -10.23
N ILE A 105 -7.64 -8.01 -11.55
CA ILE A 105 -8.41 -7.22 -12.52
C ILE A 105 -9.10 -8.17 -13.50
N PRO A 106 -10.36 -8.58 -13.24
CA PRO A 106 -11.05 -9.60 -14.03
C PRO A 106 -11.15 -9.27 -15.52
N SER A 107 -11.45 -8.00 -15.84
CA SER A 107 -11.64 -7.55 -17.23
C SER A 107 -10.37 -7.62 -18.08
N LEU A 108 -9.20 -7.58 -17.44
CA LEU A 108 -7.90 -7.72 -18.09
C LEU A 108 -7.29 -9.12 -17.93
N LYS A 109 -7.90 -9.97 -17.10
CA LYS A 109 -7.32 -11.23 -16.62
C LYS A 109 -5.89 -11.03 -16.10
N ALA A 110 -5.66 -9.95 -15.35
CA ALA A 110 -4.33 -9.51 -14.93
C ALA A 110 -4.22 -9.34 -13.41
N VAL A 111 -3.03 -9.62 -12.88
CA VAL A 111 -2.67 -9.40 -11.48
C VAL A 111 -1.68 -8.24 -11.38
N VAL A 112 -1.94 -7.30 -10.46
CA VAL A 112 -0.96 -6.32 -9.99
C VAL A 112 -0.42 -6.83 -8.66
N GLY A 113 0.76 -7.44 -8.70
CA GLY A 113 1.23 -8.37 -7.66
C GLY A 113 1.71 -7.78 -6.34
N GLY A 114 1.91 -6.46 -6.24
CA GLY A 114 2.41 -5.82 -5.02
C GLY A 114 3.72 -6.45 -4.53
N VAL A 115 3.87 -6.57 -3.20
CA VAL A 115 5.05 -7.18 -2.55
C VAL A 115 5.10 -8.71 -2.71
N LEU A 116 4.00 -9.34 -3.14
CA LEU A 116 3.86 -10.80 -3.18
C LEU A 116 4.40 -11.44 -4.47
N VAL A 117 4.63 -10.64 -5.52
CA VAL A 117 5.12 -11.14 -6.82
C VAL A 117 6.49 -10.56 -7.09
N SER A 118 7.49 -11.42 -7.26
CA SER A 118 8.81 -11.05 -7.74
C SER A 118 9.18 -11.82 -9.01
N ALA A 119 9.90 -11.15 -9.91
CA ALA A 119 10.34 -11.72 -11.17
C ALA A 119 11.74 -12.33 -10.99
N ASN A 120 11.86 -13.64 -11.21
CA ASN A 120 13.13 -14.37 -11.20
C ASN A 120 13.91 -14.26 -9.88
N GLN A 121 13.20 -14.09 -8.75
CA GLN A 121 13.75 -14.09 -7.41
C GLN A 121 12.85 -14.91 -6.49
N HIS A 122 13.46 -15.67 -5.58
CA HIS A 122 12.74 -16.29 -4.47
C HIS A 122 12.85 -15.35 -3.26
N ILE A 123 11.75 -14.67 -2.93
CA ILE A 123 11.72 -13.87 -1.71
C ILE A 123 11.88 -14.83 -0.53
N TRP A 124 12.89 -14.58 0.30
CA TRP A 124 13.02 -15.30 1.56
C TRP A 124 11.91 -14.84 2.50
N THR A 125 10.98 -15.75 2.81
CA THR A 125 9.90 -15.50 3.77
C THR A 125 10.26 -16.17 5.09
N GLY A 126 10.44 -15.37 6.14
CA GLY A 126 10.66 -15.85 7.50
C GLY A 126 9.36 -15.77 8.31
N ARG A 127 8.99 -16.86 8.98
CA ARG A 127 7.93 -16.84 10.00
C ARG A 127 8.58 -16.58 11.35
N TYR A 128 8.25 -15.47 12.01
CA TYR A 128 8.51 -15.35 13.44
C TYR A 128 7.42 -16.14 14.18
N PRO A 129 7.77 -17.10 15.06
CA PRO A 129 6.78 -17.72 15.91
C PRO A 129 6.17 -16.65 16.83
N ASN A 130 4.84 -16.68 16.96
CA ASN A 130 4.18 -16.02 18.08
C ASN A 130 4.59 -16.79 19.34
N GLU A 131 5.73 -16.43 19.93
CA GLU A 131 6.01 -16.78 21.32
C GLU A 131 5.03 -15.99 22.16
N GLY A 132 3.95 -16.68 22.56
CA GLY A 132 3.01 -16.15 23.52
C GLY A 132 3.77 -15.70 24.75
N LEU A 133 3.72 -14.40 25.02
CA LEU A 133 3.89 -13.91 26.37
C LEU A 133 2.71 -14.49 27.17
N THR A 134 3.09 -15.30 28.16
CA THR A 134 2.27 -16.03 29.14
C THR A 134 1.06 -15.26 29.66
#